data_AF-A0A7X8WLK4-F1
#
_entry.id   AF-A0A7X8WLK4-F1
#
_cell.length_a   1.000
_cell.length_b   1.000
_cell.length_c   1.000
_cell.angle_alpha   90.00
_cell.angle_beta   90.00
_cell.angle_gamma   90.00
#
_symmetry.space_group_name_H-M   'P 1'
#
loop_
_entity.id
_entity.type
_entity.pdbx_description
1 polymer ?
#
loop_
_entity_poly.entity_id
_entity_poly.type
_entity_poly.pdbx_seq_one_letter_code
_entity_poly.pdbx_strand_id
1 'polypeptide(L)'
;DANGNGLPDDEWFEIEGSQHPAESTIKEYEMTYYKPTEEPADPNEPNYIRWTDNQGDEGYIAKNSFHRQSYYPKWKGESITYKGTYLAATMYDESGNGTMWKSPAYEFGYADNWANNDERAQINIDWAVDKEGNKVNLKGIDFVRVHTSTRAAGGWLGEVSTEVSDFKDLNLE
;
A
#
# COMPACT_ATOMS: atom_id res chain seq x y z
N ASP A 1 -18.74 -10.10 -6.32
CA ASP A 1 -20.14 -10.09 -5.88
C ASP A 1 -20.71 -11.50 -5.99
N ALA A 2 -20.20 -12.40 -5.14
CA ALA A 2 -20.65 -13.78 -5.08
C ALA A 2 -22.12 -13.90 -4.63
N ASN A 3 -22.60 -12.93 -3.84
CA ASN A 3 -23.97 -12.92 -3.33
C ASN A 3 -24.96 -12.09 -4.19
N GLY A 4 -24.47 -11.26 -5.11
CA GLY A 4 -25.27 -10.48 -6.07
C GLY A 4 -25.88 -9.20 -5.51
N ASN A 5 -25.37 -8.65 -4.40
CA ASN A 5 -25.94 -7.48 -3.73
C ASN A 5 -25.33 -6.14 -4.19
N GLY A 6 -24.31 -6.16 -5.05
CA GLY A 6 -23.59 -4.96 -5.50
C GLY A 6 -22.75 -4.29 -4.41
N LEU A 7 -22.41 -4.99 -3.33
CA LEU A 7 -21.60 -4.51 -2.23
C LEU A 7 -20.28 -5.31 -2.10
N PRO A 8 -19.20 -4.65 -1.66
CA PRO A 8 -17.90 -5.30 -1.51
C PRO A 8 -17.76 -6.04 -0.16
N ASP A 9 -18.75 -6.87 0.20
CA ASP A 9 -18.90 -7.53 1.51
C ASP A 9 -18.74 -9.07 1.48
N ASP A 10 -18.37 -9.63 0.33
CA ASP A 10 -18.00 -11.04 0.17
C ASP A 10 -16.53 -11.32 0.56
N GLU A 11 -16.12 -12.58 0.40
CA GLU A 11 -14.73 -13.01 0.53
C GLU A 11 -13.81 -12.24 -0.43
N TRP A 12 -12.66 -11.83 0.09
CA TRP A 12 -11.63 -11.15 -0.67
C TRP A 12 -10.46 -12.09 -0.94
N PHE A 13 -9.99 -12.06 -2.18
CA PHE A 13 -8.82 -12.78 -2.63
C PHE A 13 -7.69 -11.79 -2.87
N GLU A 14 -6.46 -12.20 -2.56
CA GLU A 14 -5.27 -11.40 -2.78
C GLU A 14 -4.53 -11.86 -4.03
N ILE A 15 -3.87 -10.95 -4.74
CA ILE A 15 -2.96 -11.31 -5.84
C ILE A 15 -1.61 -11.69 -5.24
N GLU A 16 -1.20 -12.95 -5.43
CA GLU A 16 0.12 -13.44 -5.05
C GLU A 16 1.18 -12.84 -5.98
N GLY A 17 1.87 -11.82 -5.49
CA GLY A 17 2.99 -11.19 -6.18
C GLY A 17 4.33 -11.83 -5.84
N SER A 18 5.36 -11.37 -6.53
CA SER A 18 6.72 -11.94 -6.43
C SER A 18 7.34 -11.96 -5.02
N GLN A 19 6.89 -11.11 -4.09
CA GLN A 19 7.41 -11.07 -2.71
C GLN A 19 6.57 -11.84 -1.70
N HIS A 20 5.41 -12.37 -2.06
CA HIS A 20 4.61 -13.18 -1.15
C HIS A 20 5.35 -14.35 -0.48
N PRO A 21 6.29 -15.07 -1.14
CA PRO A 21 7.04 -16.13 -0.49
C PRO A 21 8.27 -15.66 0.30
N ALA A 22 8.60 -14.37 0.31
CA ALA A 22 9.79 -13.87 1.00
C ALA A 22 9.62 -13.97 2.53
N GLU A 23 10.69 -14.33 3.25
CA GLU A 23 10.67 -14.41 4.72
C GLU A 23 10.37 -13.06 5.39
N SER A 24 10.67 -11.95 4.70
CA SER A 24 10.39 -10.59 5.16
C SER A 24 8.93 -10.16 4.97
N THR A 25 8.11 -10.98 4.30
CA THR A 25 6.70 -10.67 4.05
C THR A 25 5.85 -11.09 5.23
N ILE A 26 5.08 -10.16 5.76
CA ILE A 26 4.23 -10.37 6.93
C ILE A 26 2.77 -10.36 6.49
N LYS A 27 2.12 -11.52 6.54
CA LYS A 27 0.67 -11.64 6.30
C LYS A 27 -0.11 -11.19 7.54
N GLU A 28 -1.37 -10.81 7.36
CA GLU A 28 -2.25 -10.35 8.44
C GLU A 28 -1.63 -9.19 9.26
N TYR A 29 -0.80 -8.37 8.62
CA TYR A 29 -0.18 -7.20 9.22
C TYR A 29 -1.23 -6.12 9.42
N GLU A 30 -1.24 -5.52 10.61
CA GLU A 30 -2.17 -4.46 10.97
C GLU A 30 -1.39 -3.19 11.33
N MET A 31 -1.76 -2.09 10.71
CA MET A 31 -1.20 -0.77 10.96
C MET A 31 -2.31 0.16 11.43
N THR A 32 -2.12 0.79 12.59
CA THR A 32 -3.05 1.76 13.15
C THR A 32 -2.45 3.15 13.10
N TYR A 33 -3.13 4.08 12.44
CA TYR A 33 -2.81 5.51 12.42
C TYR A 33 -3.71 6.26 13.39
N TYR A 34 -3.14 7.24 14.10
CA TYR A 34 -3.84 8.03 15.09
C TYR A 34 -4.07 9.45 14.60
N LYS A 35 -5.27 9.96 14.85
CA LYS A 35 -5.64 11.33 14.52
C LYS A 35 -4.73 12.30 15.27
N PRO A 36 -4.11 13.28 14.59
CA PRO A 36 -3.30 14.29 15.26
C PRO A 36 -4.21 15.22 16.08
N THR A 37 -3.72 15.69 17.23
CA THR A 37 -4.45 16.64 18.08
C THR A 37 -4.63 18.00 17.42
N GLU A 38 -3.66 18.40 16.61
CA GLU A 38 -3.67 19.63 15.82
C GLU A 38 -2.88 19.47 14.53
N GLU A 39 -3.15 20.35 13.56
CA GLU A 39 -2.32 20.47 12.37
C GLU A 39 -1.03 21.21 12.73
N PRO A 40 0.16 20.67 12.39
CA PRO A 40 1.42 21.32 12.74
C PRO A 40 1.56 22.64 11.98
N ALA A 41 2.05 23.66 12.69
CA ALA A 41 2.41 24.95 12.07
C ALA A 41 3.69 24.83 11.23
N ASP A 42 4.60 23.91 11.60
CA ASP A 42 5.78 23.59 10.82
C ASP A 42 5.39 22.77 9.58
N PRO A 43 5.63 23.28 8.36
CA PRO A 43 5.36 22.52 7.14
C PRO A 43 6.28 21.30 6.97
N ASN A 44 7.33 21.13 7.77
CA ASN A 44 8.24 19.98 7.76
C ASN A 44 8.29 19.23 9.11
N GLU A 45 7.13 19.05 9.75
CA GLU A 45 7.01 18.34 11.04
C GLU A 45 7.38 16.85 10.91
N PRO A 46 8.47 16.36 11.53
CA PRO A 46 8.87 14.95 11.46
C PRO A 46 7.89 13.99 12.17
N ASN A 47 7.17 14.45 13.19
CA ASN A 47 6.33 13.62 14.06
C ASN A 47 4.83 13.93 13.90
N TYR A 48 4.33 13.91 12.66
CA TYR A 48 2.96 14.38 12.37
C TYR A 48 1.87 13.33 12.61
N ILE A 49 1.86 12.21 11.87
CA ILE A 49 0.83 11.15 12.07
C ILE A 49 1.46 9.98 12.80
N ARG A 50 1.13 9.82 14.09
CA ARG A 50 1.58 8.67 14.87
C ARG A 50 0.96 7.38 14.32
N TRP A 51 1.74 6.31 14.29
CA TRP A 51 1.27 4.96 13.98
C TRP A 51 1.84 3.91 14.94
N THR A 52 1.15 2.79 15.06
CA THR A 52 1.61 1.55 15.71
C THR A 52 1.23 0.36 14.85
N ASP A 53 1.94 -0.74 14.95
CA ASP A 53 1.58 -1.98 14.27
C ASP A 53 1.39 -3.17 15.22
N ASN A 54 0.91 -4.28 14.66
CA ASN A 54 0.74 -5.54 15.40
C ASN A 54 2.04 -6.35 15.57
N GLN A 55 3.18 -5.82 15.13
CA GLN A 55 4.51 -6.37 15.42
C GLN A 55 5.14 -5.74 16.66
N GLY A 56 4.51 -4.69 17.20
CA GLY A 56 4.97 -3.96 18.39
C GLY A 56 5.81 -2.73 18.07
N ASP A 57 5.94 -2.36 16.79
CA ASP A 57 6.63 -1.16 16.38
C ASP A 57 5.71 0.05 16.40
N GLU A 58 6.31 1.23 16.56
CA GLU A 58 5.63 2.52 16.50
C GLU A 58 6.50 3.59 15.82
N GLY A 59 5.86 4.65 15.35
CA GLY A 59 6.56 5.77 14.75
C GLY A 59 5.61 6.85 14.25
N TYR A 60 6.10 7.64 13.29
CA TYR A 60 5.36 8.76 12.71
C TYR A 60 5.49 8.81 11.19
N ILE A 61 4.45 9.30 10.52
CA ILE A 61 4.56 9.85 9.15
C ILE A 61 4.90 11.33 9.30
N ALA A 62 5.99 11.75 8.65
CA ALA A 62 6.42 13.15 8.62
C ALA A 62 5.58 13.97 7.64
N LYS A 63 5.30 15.23 7.99
CA LYS A 63 4.78 16.23 7.05
C LYS A 63 5.92 16.78 6.21
N ASN A 64 5.64 17.10 4.95
CA ASN A 64 6.58 17.83 4.10
C ASN A 64 5.92 19.08 3.53
N SER A 65 6.75 20.08 3.21
CA SER A 65 6.27 21.39 2.80
C SER A 65 5.58 21.44 1.43
N PHE A 66 5.62 20.34 0.65
CA PHE A 66 5.00 20.25 -0.67
C PHE A 66 3.50 19.93 -0.60
N HIS A 67 3.02 19.37 0.52
CA HIS A 67 1.64 18.93 0.70
C HIS A 67 0.97 19.62 1.90
N ARG A 68 0.06 20.56 1.60
CA ARG A 68 -0.59 21.40 2.61
C ARG A 68 -1.85 20.79 3.22
N GLN A 69 -2.36 19.71 2.66
CA GLN A 69 -3.52 19.01 3.18
C GLN A 69 -3.22 18.38 4.55
N SER A 70 -4.29 18.03 5.27
CA SER A 70 -4.16 17.13 6.41
C SER A 70 -3.82 15.73 5.87
N TYR A 71 -2.87 15.04 6.49
CA TYR A 71 -2.55 13.67 6.09
C TYR A 71 -3.51 12.68 6.75
N TYR A 72 -4.23 13.11 7.79
CA TYR A 72 -5.26 12.29 8.40
C TYR A 72 -6.65 12.59 7.80
N PRO A 73 -7.43 11.58 7.41
CA PRO A 73 -8.77 11.79 6.87
C PRO A 73 -9.70 12.46 7.88
N LYS A 74 -10.19 13.67 7.56
CA LYS A 74 -11.06 14.46 8.46
C LYS A 74 -12.39 13.79 8.82
N TRP A 75 -12.83 12.83 8.01
CA TRP A 75 -14.10 12.10 8.18
C TRP A 75 -13.96 10.86 9.08
N LYS A 76 -12.74 10.54 9.53
CA LYS A 76 -12.48 9.42 10.45
C LYS A 76 -12.43 9.87 11.91
N GLY A 77 -12.62 8.90 12.80
CA GLY A 77 -12.52 9.08 14.24
C GLY A 77 -11.07 9.19 14.71
N GLU A 78 -10.82 8.81 15.97
CA GLU A 78 -9.52 8.99 16.64
C GLU A 78 -8.41 8.07 16.10
N SER A 79 -8.77 6.98 15.43
CA SER A 79 -7.80 6.11 14.73
C SER A 79 -8.41 5.43 13.51
N ILE A 80 -7.52 4.92 12.64
CA ILE A 80 -7.86 4.09 11.49
C ILE A 80 -6.86 2.92 11.46
N THR A 81 -7.38 1.71 11.38
CA THR A 81 -6.57 0.50 11.22
C THR A 81 -6.76 -0.07 9.82
N TYR A 82 -5.65 -0.38 9.17
CA TYR A 82 -5.61 -1.13 7.92
C TYR A 82 -5.00 -2.51 8.19
N LYS A 83 -5.50 -3.51 7.47
CA LYS A 83 -5.05 -4.88 7.55
C LYS A 83 -4.74 -5.43 6.16
N GLY A 84 -3.63 -6.14 6.02
CA GLY A 84 -3.24 -6.81 4.78
C GLY A 84 -1.86 -7.43 4.86
N THR A 85 -1.24 -7.61 3.70
CA THR A 85 0.13 -8.12 3.57
C THR A 85 1.12 -6.98 3.54
N TYR A 86 2.13 -7.04 4.42
CA TYR A 86 3.24 -6.10 4.47
C TYR A 86 4.47 -6.65 3.75
N LEU A 87 5.05 -5.83 2.87
CA LEU A 87 6.28 -6.10 2.14
C LEU A 87 7.39 -5.15 2.64
N ALA A 88 8.57 -5.70 2.87
CA ALA A 88 9.74 -4.92 3.23
C ALA A 88 10.07 -3.90 2.14
N ALA A 89 10.20 -2.63 2.52
CA ALA A 89 10.50 -1.56 1.57
C ALA A 89 11.82 -1.82 0.84
N THR A 90 11.82 -1.62 -0.47
CA THR A 90 13.02 -1.67 -1.29
C THR A 90 13.71 -0.30 -1.37
N MET A 91 13.05 0.76 -0.89
CA MET A 91 13.58 2.12 -0.99
C MET A 91 14.83 2.30 -0.11
N TYR A 92 15.87 2.94 -0.67
CA TYR A 92 17.07 3.33 0.05
C TYR A 92 17.68 4.63 -0.50
N ASP A 93 18.46 5.30 0.34
CA ASP A 93 19.28 6.45 -0.03
C ASP A 93 20.61 5.97 -0.62
N GLU A 94 20.74 6.05 -1.94
CA GLU A 94 21.97 5.67 -2.65
C GLU A 94 23.12 6.63 -2.35
N SER A 95 22.81 7.90 -2.10
CA SER A 95 23.82 8.93 -1.82
C SER A 95 24.39 8.86 -0.40
N GLY A 96 23.66 8.24 0.53
CA GLY A 96 23.97 8.22 1.97
C GLY A 96 23.85 9.57 2.67
N ASN A 97 23.39 10.62 1.97
CA ASN A 97 23.22 11.97 2.48
C ASN A 97 21.86 12.61 2.13
N GLY A 98 20.90 11.79 1.69
CA GLY A 98 19.51 12.16 1.43
C GLY A 98 19.24 12.84 0.10
N THR A 99 20.22 12.88 -0.82
CA THR A 99 20.10 13.60 -2.11
C THR A 99 19.66 12.71 -3.27
N MET A 100 19.84 11.39 -3.18
CA MET A 100 19.44 10.44 -4.21
C MET A 100 18.82 9.18 -3.61
N TRP A 101 17.53 8.99 -3.86
CA TRP A 101 16.78 7.83 -3.41
C TRP A 101 16.48 6.91 -4.58
N LYS A 102 16.52 5.60 -4.32
CA LYS A 102 16.10 4.56 -5.25
C LYS A 102 15.03 3.71 -4.61
N SER A 103 14.04 3.29 -5.41
CA SER A 103 13.01 2.34 -5.02
C SER A 103 12.92 1.25 -6.09
N PRO A 104 13.75 0.21 -6.02
CA PRO A 104 13.70 -0.92 -6.95
C PRO A 104 12.32 -1.57 -6.96
N ALA A 105 11.79 -1.81 -8.15
CA ALA A 105 10.53 -2.51 -8.34
C ALA A 105 10.64 -4.00 -7.97
N TYR A 106 9.55 -4.56 -7.45
CA TYR A 106 9.38 -6.01 -7.34
C TYR A 106 9.17 -6.63 -8.73
N GLU A 107 9.29 -7.95 -8.89
CA GLU A 107 9.26 -8.55 -10.23
C GLU A 107 7.89 -8.48 -10.91
N PHE A 108 6.80 -8.78 -10.20
CA PHE A 108 5.41 -8.74 -10.69
C PHE A 108 4.39 -8.74 -9.54
N GLY A 109 3.12 -8.48 -9.88
CA GLY A 109 1.97 -8.69 -8.98
C GLY A 109 1.54 -7.46 -8.18
N TYR A 110 2.08 -6.28 -8.49
CA TYR A 110 1.84 -5.05 -7.73
C TYR A 110 1.48 -3.90 -8.67
N ALA A 111 0.45 -3.13 -8.30
CA ALA A 111 0.12 -1.88 -8.97
C ALA A 111 1.19 -0.82 -8.71
N ASP A 112 1.38 0.10 -9.65
CA ASP A 112 2.33 1.23 -9.54
C ASP A 112 3.77 0.80 -9.20
N ASN A 113 4.18 -0.36 -9.71
CA ASN A 113 5.48 -0.96 -9.46
C ASN A 113 6.40 -0.93 -10.70
N TRP A 114 5.82 -1.10 -11.89
CA TRP A 114 6.49 -0.94 -13.18
C TRP A 114 5.76 0.10 -14.04
N ALA A 115 6.42 0.59 -15.09
CA ALA A 115 5.80 1.50 -16.05
C ALA A 115 4.55 0.88 -16.69
N ASN A 116 3.53 1.70 -16.96
CA ASN A 116 2.20 1.24 -17.44
C ASN A 116 2.23 0.36 -18.69
N ASN A 117 3.25 0.47 -19.54
CA ASN A 117 3.41 -0.31 -20.78
C ASN A 117 4.29 -1.55 -20.62
N ASP A 118 4.76 -1.84 -19.42
CA ASP A 118 5.53 -3.04 -19.11
C ASP A 118 4.58 -4.19 -18.76
N GLU A 119 4.82 -5.38 -19.32
CA GLU A 119 4.01 -6.57 -19.01
C GLU A 119 4.01 -6.91 -17.51
N ARG A 120 5.08 -6.55 -16.78
CA ARG A 120 5.18 -6.77 -15.34
C ARG A 120 4.29 -5.84 -14.50
N ALA A 121 3.76 -4.77 -15.10
CA ALA A 121 2.76 -3.91 -14.47
C ALA A 121 1.35 -4.51 -14.58
N GLN A 122 1.15 -5.54 -15.42
CA GLN A 122 -0.13 -6.19 -15.61
C GLN A 122 -0.41 -7.15 -14.43
N ILE A 123 -1.68 -7.25 -14.06
CA ILE A 123 -2.15 -8.15 -13.01
C ILE A 123 -2.95 -9.28 -13.65
N ASN A 124 -2.51 -10.52 -13.43
CA ASN A 124 -3.26 -11.70 -13.83
C ASN A 124 -4.07 -12.22 -12.64
N ILE A 125 -5.40 -12.36 -12.81
CA ILE A 125 -6.29 -12.88 -11.77
C ILE A 125 -6.06 -14.37 -11.45
N ASP A 126 -5.33 -15.10 -12.30
CA ASP A 126 -4.87 -16.47 -12.02
C ASP A 126 -3.86 -16.53 -10.85
N TRP A 127 -3.32 -15.40 -10.43
CA TRP A 127 -2.46 -15.27 -9.25
C TRP A 127 -3.26 -15.11 -7.95
N ALA A 128 -4.58 -15.19 -8.00
CA ALA A 128 -5.42 -15.05 -6.83
C ALA A 128 -5.18 -16.17 -5.80
N VAL A 129 -5.11 -15.78 -4.53
CA VAL A 129 -5.06 -16.69 -3.38
C VAL A 129 -6.13 -16.34 -2.35
N ASP A 130 -6.60 -17.36 -1.63
CA ASP A 130 -7.46 -17.17 -0.46
C ASP A 130 -6.66 -16.65 0.76
N LYS A 131 -7.35 -16.41 1.87
CA LYS A 131 -6.74 -15.92 3.12
C LYS A 131 -5.73 -16.92 3.73
N GLU A 132 -5.83 -18.20 3.39
CA GLU A 132 -4.86 -19.24 3.78
C GLU A 132 -3.65 -19.29 2.82
N GLY A 133 -3.71 -18.59 1.69
CA GLY A 133 -2.68 -18.59 0.66
C GLY A 133 -2.81 -19.74 -0.35
N ASN A 134 -3.95 -20.42 -0.42
CA ASN A 134 -4.20 -21.42 -1.45
C ASN A 134 -4.60 -20.72 -2.75
N LYS A 135 -4.11 -21.23 -3.88
CA LYS A 135 -4.48 -20.72 -5.20
C LYS A 135 -5.97 -20.89 -5.48
N VAL A 136 -6.59 -19.83 -6.01
CA VAL A 136 -8.00 -19.78 -6.39
C VAL A 136 -8.10 -19.41 -7.85
N ASN A 137 -8.91 -20.16 -8.60
CA ASN A 137 -9.23 -19.82 -9.97
C ASN A 137 -10.50 -18.94 -10.00
N LEU A 138 -10.30 -17.63 -10.17
CA LEU A 138 -11.39 -16.66 -10.26
C LEU A 138 -11.98 -16.64 -11.67
N LYS A 139 -13.32 -16.64 -11.77
CA LYS A 139 -14.02 -16.50 -13.06
C LYS A 139 -14.10 -15.04 -13.54
N GLY A 140 -13.82 -14.09 -12.66
CA GLY A 140 -13.97 -12.66 -12.87
C GLY A 140 -13.88 -11.90 -11.55
N ILE A 141 -13.96 -10.58 -11.63
CA ILE A 141 -13.89 -9.66 -10.50
C ILE A 141 -14.98 -8.59 -10.64
N ASP A 142 -15.63 -8.23 -9.53
CA ASP A 142 -16.62 -7.15 -9.48
C ASP A 142 -16.10 -5.92 -8.71
N PHE A 143 -15.17 -6.16 -7.78
CA PHE A 143 -14.56 -5.14 -6.94
C PHE A 143 -13.05 -5.30 -6.93
N VAL A 144 -12.35 -4.17 -6.93
CA VAL A 144 -10.90 -4.11 -6.77
C VAL A 144 -10.59 -3.26 -5.57
N ARG A 145 -9.59 -3.70 -4.80
CA ARG A 145 -9.10 -2.97 -3.65
C ARG A 145 -7.58 -2.89 -3.72
N VAL A 146 -7.05 -1.69 -3.56
CA VAL A 146 -5.61 -1.44 -3.59
C VAL A 146 -5.18 -0.81 -2.27
N HIS A 147 -4.07 -1.28 -1.73
CA HIS A 147 -3.43 -0.73 -0.55
C HIS A 147 -1.93 -0.65 -0.80
N THR A 148 -1.28 0.37 -0.22
CA THR A 148 0.18 0.40 -0.11
C THR A 148 0.62 -0.70 0.86
N SER A 149 1.42 -1.66 0.38
CA SER A 149 1.89 -2.80 1.18
C SER A 149 3.19 -2.54 1.93
N THR A 150 3.77 -1.34 1.82
CA THR A 150 5.06 -1.01 2.42
C THR A 150 5.01 0.31 3.18
N ARG A 151 6.03 0.54 4.03
CA ARG A 151 6.23 1.79 4.76
C ARG A 151 7.67 2.27 4.56
N ALA A 152 7.83 3.33 3.78
CA ALA A 152 9.11 4.02 3.62
C ALA A 152 8.90 5.51 3.34
N ALA A 153 9.95 6.30 3.54
CA ALA A 153 9.98 7.71 3.17
C ALA A 153 11.35 8.08 2.59
N GLY A 154 11.33 8.75 1.43
CA GLY A 154 12.51 9.21 0.68
C GLY A 154 12.97 10.61 1.08
N GLY A 155 13.02 10.89 2.39
CA GLY A 155 13.37 12.21 2.90
C GLY A 155 12.44 13.31 2.37
N TRP A 156 12.99 14.27 1.62
CA TRP A 156 12.23 15.38 1.05
C TRP A 156 11.21 14.97 -0.03
N LEU A 157 11.34 13.76 -0.59
CA LEU A 157 10.37 13.18 -1.53
C LEU A 157 9.05 12.80 -0.83
N GLY A 158 9.08 12.61 0.49
CA GLY A 158 7.93 12.15 1.26
C GLY A 158 7.82 10.63 1.35
N GLU A 159 6.63 10.16 1.71
CA GLU A 159 6.28 8.76 1.85
C GLU A 159 6.24 8.00 0.52
N VAL A 160 6.40 6.69 0.59
CA VAL A 160 6.06 5.79 -0.52
C VAL A 160 4.57 5.50 -0.48
N SER A 161 3.87 5.81 -1.56
CA SER A 161 2.46 5.50 -1.79
C SER A 161 2.27 4.79 -3.12
N THR A 162 1.08 4.24 -3.31
CA THR A 162 0.64 3.67 -4.59
C THR A 162 -0.29 4.68 -5.25
N GLU A 163 0.02 5.08 -6.48
CA GLU A 163 -0.82 5.94 -7.30
C GLU A 163 -1.56 5.15 -8.39
N VAL A 164 -2.89 5.08 -8.29
CA VAL A 164 -3.74 4.40 -9.28
C VAL A 164 -4.73 5.38 -9.88
N SER A 165 -4.84 5.39 -11.22
CA SER A 165 -5.76 6.26 -11.95
C SER A 165 -6.99 5.54 -12.49
N ASP A 166 -6.86 4.29 -12.94
CA ASP A 166 -7.96 3.46 -13.45
C ASP A 166 -7.59 1.97 -13.43
N PHE A 167 -8.58 1.10 -13.63
CA PHE A 167 -8.41 -0.34 -13.88
C PHE A 167 -8.97 -0.70 -15.26
N LYS A 168 -8.18 -1.40 -16.06
CA LYS A 168 -8.54 -1.78 -17.43
C LYS A 168 -8.47 -3.29 -17.60
N ASP A 169 -9.51 -3.88 -18.17
CA ASP A 169 -9.49 -5.29 -18.60
C ASP A 169 -8.80 -5.40 -19.96
N LEU A 170 -7.64 -6.05 -19.98
CA LEU A 170 -6.80 -6.22 -21.17
C LEU A 170 -7.38 -7.24 -22.16
N ASN A 171 -8.39 -8.03 -21.78
CA ASN A 171 -9.05 -8.99 -22.68
C ASN A 171 -10.13 -8.36 -23.56
N LEU A 172 -10.54 -7.12 -23.26
CA LEU A 172 -11.55 -6.38 -24.00
C LEU A 172 -10.95 -5.41 -25.03
N GLU A 173 -9.63 -5.48 -25.24
CA GLU A 173 -8.87 -4.64 -26.18
C GLU A 173 -8.76 -5.23 -27.59
#